data_AF-A0A2W0DYV3-F1
#
_entry.id   AF-A0A2W0DYV3-F1
#
_cell.length_a   1.000
_cell.length_b   1.000
_cell.length_c   1.000
_cell.angle_alpha   90.00
_cell.angle_beta   90.00
_cell.angle_gamma   90.00
#
_symmetry.space_group_name_H-M   'P 1'
#
loop_
_entity.id
_entity.type
_entity.pdbx_description
1 polymer ?
#
loop_
_entity_poly.entity_id
_entity_poly.type
_entity_poly.pdbx_seq_one_letter_code
_entity_poly.pdbx_strand_id
1 'polypeptide(L)'
;MGLGELQNDLTTVHSTLEQAHKRVDASDDEIGSGTVQNALHDFDDRWGDKRDKISESTKALADMLSSSIETYTETDEQLAQALQVNDENGGGGPAASRAQ
;
A
#
# COMPACT_ATOMS: atom_id res chain seq x y z
N MET A 1 3.11 -9.54 -10.49
CA MET A 1 2.74 -9.47 -9.07
C MET A 1 3.88 -8.83 -8.27
N GLY A 2 4.12 -7.55 -8.52
CA GLY A 2 5.09 -6.74 -7.73
C GLY A 2 4.42 -6.12 -6.50
N LEU A 3 5.21 -5.66 -5.52
CA LEU A 3 4.67 -5.06 -4.28
C LEU A 3 3.83 -3.80 -4.55
N GLY A 4 4.17 -3.02 -5.58
CA GLY A 4 3.37 -1.85 -6.00
C GLY A 4 2.04 -2.21 -6.67
N GLU A 5 1.93 -3.39 -7.27
CA GLU A 5 0.68 -3.90 -7.85
C GLU A 5 -0.29 -4.28 -6.72
N LEU A 6 0.22 -5.01 -5.71
CA LEU A 6 -0.54 -5.38 -4.51
C LEU A 6 -1.00 -4.15 -3.71
N GLN A 7 -0.18 -3.11 -3.60
CA GLN A 7 -0.54 -1.85 -2.95
C GLN A 7 -1.73 -1.17 -3.65
N ASN A 8 -1.73 -1.13 -4.98
CA ASN A 8 -2.83 -0.56 -5.77
C ASN A 8 -4.12 -1.37 -5.64
N ASP A 9 -4.01 -2.70 -5.64
CA ASP A 9 -5.16 -3.60 -5.44
C ASP A 9 -5.81 -3.36 -4.06
N LEU A 10 -5.00 -3.28 -3.00
CA LEU A 10 -5.49 -3.01 -1.64
C LEU A 10 -6.15 -1.63 -1.52
N THR A 11 -5.59 -0.61 -2.18
CA THR A 11 -6.18 0.74 -2.21
C THR A 11 -7.53 0.76 -2.94
N THR A 12 -7.66 -0.04 -4.00
CA THR A 12 -8.90 -0.18 -4.77
C THR A 12 -9.98 -0.90 -3.96
N VAL A 13 -9.61 -1.95 -3.23
CA VAL A 13 -10.51 -2.67 -2.31
C VAL A 13 -11.04 -1.72 -1.24
N HIS A 14 -10.16 -0.94 -0.58
CA HIS A 14 -10.55 0.08 0.39
C HIS A 14 -11.58 1.06 -0.21
N SER A 15 -11.29 1.64 -1.37
CA SER A 15 -12.17 2.61 -2.03
C SER A 15 -13.53 2.03 -2.45
N THR A 16 -13.58 0.73 -2.75
CA THR A 16 -14.82 0.04 -3.13
C THR A 16 -15.70 -0.21 -1.90
N LEU A 17 -15.10 -0.59 -0.77
CA LEU A 17 -15.79 -0.78 0.50
C LEU A 17 -16.45 0.54 0.97
N GLU A 18 -15.74 1.66 0.87
CA GLU A 18 -16.26 3.00 1.20
C GLU A 18 -17.46 3.40 0.32
N GLN A 19 -17.44 3.07 -0.98
CA GLN A 19 -18.56 3.39 -1.87
C GLN A 19 -19.78 2.50 -1.61
N ALA A 20 -19.59 1.26 -1.16
CA ALA A 20 -20.68 0.38 -0.78
C ALA A 20 -21.44 0.91 0.44
N HIS A 21 -20.74 1.52 1.41
CA HIS A 21 -21.35 2.17 2.59
C HIS A 21 -22.42 3.19 2.21
N LYS A 22 -22.04 4.16 1.38
CA LYS A 22 -22.91 5.28 0.99
C LYS A 22 -24.21 4.84 0.32
N ARG A 23 -24.24 3.63 -0.23
CA ARG A 23 -25.44 3.04 -0.86
C ARG A 23 -26.36 2.36 0.16
N VAL A 24 -25.82 1.76 1.21
CA VAL A 24 -26.62 1.12 2.27
C VAL A 24 -27.33 2.19 3.10
N ASP A 25 -26.63 3.24 3.54
CA ASP A 25 -27.22 4.38 4.26
C ASP A 25 -28.39 5.02 3.49
N ALA A 26 -28.30 5.08 2.16
CA ALA A 26 -29.35 5.65 1.31
C ALA A 26 -30.60 4.78 1.19
N SER A 27 -30.54 3.50 1.59
CA SER A 27 -31.63 2.52 1.44
C SER A 27 -32.49 2.36 2.70
N ASP A 28 -32.07 2.92 3.84
CA ASP A 28 -32.73 2.74 5.14
C ASP A 28 -34.08 3.49 5.23
N ASP A 29 -34.27 4.53 4.41
CA ASP A 29 -35.49 5.35 4.35
C ASP A 29 -36.69 4.68 3.65
N GLU A 30 -36.51 3.55 2.94
CA GLU A 30 -37.57 2.95 2.10
C GLU A 30 -38.35 1.79 2.77
N ILE A 31 -37.99 1.36 3.99
CA ILE A 31 -38.47 0.10 4.57
C ILE A 31 -39.55 0.32 5.63
N GLY A 32 -40.81 0.05 5.25
CA GLY A 32 -42.01 0.28 6.07
C GLY A 32 -42.31 -0.72 7.20
N SER A 33 -41.35 -1.53 7.65
CA SER A 33 -41.51 -2.54 8.70
C SER A 33 -40.49 -2.35 9.81
N GLY A 34 -40.91 -1.96 11.02
CA GLY A 34 -40.01 -1.63 12.13
C GLY A 34 -39.10 -2.78 12.59
N THR A 35 -39.51 -4.04 12.40
CA THR A 35 -38.63 -5.20 12.68
C THR A 35 -37.53 -5.35 11.63
N VAL A 36 -37.86 -5.12 10.36
CA VAL A 36 -36.88 -5.21 9.27
C VAL A 36 -35.94 -4.00 9.33
N GLN A 37 -36.46 -2.82 9.63
CA GLN A 37 -35.68 -1.61 9.83
C GLN A 37 -34.67 -1.79 10.98
N ASN A 38 -35.08 -2.27 12.15
CA ASN A 38 -34.15 -2.53 13.25
C ASN A 38 -33.08 -3.58 12.88
N ALA A 39 -33.46 -4.64 12.18
CA ALA A 39 -32.51 -5.67 11.75
C ALA A 39 -31.50 -5.15 10.71
N LEU A 40 -31.92 -4.22 9.85
CA LEU A 40 -31.06 -3.56 8.88
C LEU A 40 -30.16 -2.52 9.53
N HIS A 41 -30.67 -1.76 10.48
CA HIS A 41 -29.89 -0.83 11.29
C HIS A 41 -28.79 -1.56 12.08
N ASP A 42 -29.15 -2.64 12.79
CA ASP A 42 -28.18 -3.48 13.51
C ASP A 42 -27.14 -4.13 12.57
N PHE A 43 -27.57 -4.47 11.35
CA PHE A 43 -26.66 -4.99 10.32
C PHE A 43 -25.72 -3.90 9.84
N ASP A 44 -26.23 -2.71 9.53
CA ASP A 44 -25.45 -1.59 9.00
C ASP A 44 -24.42 -1.10 10.03
N ASP A 45 -24.81 -0.92 11.29
CA ASP A 45 -23.91 -0.56 12.38
C ASP A 45 -22.75 -1.57 12.53
N ARG A 46 -23.07 -2.87 12.60
CA ARG A 46 -22.06 -3.92 12.74
C ARG A 46 -21.21 -4.06 11.49
N TRP A 47 -21.80 -3.86 10.33
CA TRP A 47 -21.10 -3.89 9.06
C TRP A 47 -20.13 -2.72 8.95
N GLY A 48 -20.55 -1.51 9.32
CA GLY A 48 -19.72 -0.32 9.44
C GLY A 48 -18.50 -0.58 10.33
N ASP A 49 -18.72 -1.01 11.58
CA ASP A 49 -17.65 -1.34 12.52
C ASP A 49 -16.64 -2.36 11.98
N LYS A 50 -17.11 -3.39 11.28
CA LYS A 50 -16.26 -4.44 10.71
C LYS A 50 -15.54 -3.97 9.46
N ARG A 51 -16.23 -3.23 8.61
CA ARG A 51 -15.68 -2.65 7.39
C ARG A 51 -14.59 -1.65 7.73
N ASP A 52 -14.80 -0.76 8.70
CA ASP A 52 -13.82 0.23 9.12
C ASP A 52 -12.53 -0.45 9.59
N LYS A 53 -12.65 -1.54 10.38
CA LYS A 53 -11.49 -2.37 10.77
C LYS A 53 -10.77 -3.01 9.58
N ILE A 54 -11.52 -3.51 8.59
CA ILE A 54 -10.93 -4.07 7.36
C ILE A 54 -10.21 -2.95 6.59
N SER A 55 -10.84 -1.79 6.46
CA SER A 55 -10.34 -0.61 5.79
C SER A 55 -9.02 -0.14 6.39
N GLU A 56 -8.97 0.04 7.71
CA GLU A 56 -7.77 0.39 8.47
C GLU A 56 -6.67 -0.65 8.33
N SER A 57 -7.00 -1.95 8.40
CA SER A 57 -6.03 -3.04 8.25
C SER A 57 -5.44 -3.07 6.84
N THR A 58 -6.28 -2.90 5.83
CA THR A 58 -5.87 -2.82 4.42
C THR A 58 -4.96 -1.62 4.18
N LYS A 59 -5.29 -0.46 4.76
CA LYS A 59 -4.44 0.73 4.70
C LYS A 59 -3.10 0.52 5.38
N ALA A 60 -3.09 -0.04 6.59
CA ALA A 60 -1.86 -0.33 7.31
C ALA A 60 -0.94 -1.29 6.53
N LEU A 61 -1.50 -2.31 5.89
CA LEU A 61 -0.75 -3.22 5.02
C LEU A 61 -0.18 -2.50 3.79
N ALA A 62 -0.95 -1.62 3.14
CA ALA A 62 -0.47 -0.82 2.02
C ALA A 62 0.67 0.12 2.43
N ASP A 63 0.56 0.76 3.59
CA ASP A 63 1.58 1.68 4.12
C ASP A 63 2.88 0.90 4.48
N MET A 64 2.76 -0.30 5.09
CA MET A 64 3.90 -1.18 5.34
C MET A 64 4.60 -1.65 4.05
N LEU A 65 3.83 -1.98 3.01
CA LEU A 65 4.36 -2.36 1.71
C LEU A 65 5.09 -1.18 1.06
N SER A 66 4.53 0.03 1.12
CA SER A 66 5.18 1.25 0.61
C SER A 66 6.52 1.50 1.30
N SER A 67 6.56 1.42 2.64
CA SER A 67 7.80 1.58 3.41
C SER A 67 8.83 0.51 3.07
N SER A 68 8.39 -0.72 2.81
CA SER A 68 9.28 -1.80 2.38
C SER A 68 9.89 -1.51 1.01
N ILE A 69 9.08 -1.04 0.05
CA ILE A 69 9.53 -0.65 -1.30
C ILE A 69 10.56 0.47 -1.20
N GLU A 70 10.26 1.54 -0.46
CA GLU A 70 11.18 2.66 -0.24
C GLU A 70 12.52 2.18 0.33
N THR A 71 12.49 1.34 1.37
CA THR A 71 13.70 0.79 2.00
C THR A 71 14.52 -0.04 1.02
N TYR A 72 13.87 -0.87 0.19
CA TYR A 72 14.58 -1.66 -0.82
C TYR A 72 15.21 -0.79 -1.89
N THR A 73 14.48 0.20 -2.41
CA THR A 73 15.01 1.13 -3.42
C THR A 73 16.17 1.94 -2.87
N GLU A 74 16.06 2.48 -1.66
CA GLU A 74 17.13 3.25 -1.04
C GLU A 74 18.38 2.38 -0.80
N THR A 75 18.19 1.15 -0.33
CA THR A 75 19.30 0.21 -0.12
C THR A 75 19.99 -0.15 -1.44
N ASP A 76 19.22 -0.36 -2.51
CA ASP A 76 19.76 -0.67 -3.84
C ASP A 76 20.53 0.52 -4.43
N GLU A 77 20.01 1.74 -4.28
CA GLU A 77 20.70 2.97 -4.69
C GLU A 77 22.00 3.20 -3.93
N GLN A 78 22.01 2.99 -2.61
CA GLN A 78 23.22 3.08 -1.79
C GLN A 78 24.27 2.04 -2.22
N LEU A 79 23.85 0.81 -2.51
CA LEU A 79 24.74 -0.24 -2.99
C LEU A 79 25.31 0.11 -4.38
N ALA A 80 24.47 0.58 -5.30
CA ALA A 80 24.90 1.00 -6.64
C ALA A 80 25.93 2.13 -6.57
N GLN A 81 25.71 3.14 -5.71
CA GLN A 81 26.66 4.23 -5.48
C GLN A 81 27.98 3.72 -4.89
N ALA A 82 27.93 2.82 -3.89
CA ALA A 82 29.14 2.25 -3.29
C ALA A 82 29.96 1.43 -4.30
N LEU A 83 29.30 0.68 -5.18
CA LEU A 83 29.97 -0.05 -6.26
C LEU A 83 30.59 0.90 -7.29
N GLN A 84 29.90 1.99 -7.65
CA GLN A 84 30.39 2.99 -8.61
C GLN A 84 31.63 3.74 -8.08
N VAL A 85 31.64 4.14 -6.81
CA VAL A 85 32.80 4.77 -6.15
C VAL A 85 34.02 3.84 -6.08
N ASN A 86 33.80 2.53 -5.93
CA ASN A 86 34.88 1.55 -5.93
C ASN A 86 35.47 1.32 -7.33
N ASP A 87 34.64 1.38 -8.38
CA ASP A 87 35.09 1.29 -9.78
C ASP A 87 35.91 2.54 -10.18
N GLU A 88 35.46 3.73 -9.78
CA GLU A 88 36.15 5.01 -10.03
C GLU A 88 37.48 5.14 -9.28
N ASN A 89 37.59 4.60 -8.06
CA ASN A 89 38.85 4.55 -7.31
C ASN A 89 39.79 3.40 -7.75
N GLY A 90 39.31 2.44 -8.55
CA GLY A 90 40.09 1.31 -9.06
C GLY A 90 40.80 1.56 -10.40
N GLY A 91 40.50 2.67 -11.10
CA GLY A 91 40.91 2.90 -12.49
C GLY A 91 42.20 3.70 -12.74
N GLY A 92 42.94 4.11 -11.70
CA GLY A 92 44.02 5.11 -11.84
C GLY A 92 45.34 4.76 -11.16
N GLY A 93 46.08 3.77 -11.66
CA GLY A 93 47.50 3.55 -11.33
C GLY A 93 48.41 3.76 -12.55
N PRO A 94 49.40 4.68 -12.51
CA PRO A 94 50.20 5.06 -13.68
C PRO A 94 51.40 4.11 -13.88
N ALA A 95 51.59 3.58 -15.10
CA ALA A 95 52.92 3.24 -15.64
C ALA A 95 52.85 2.82 -17.13
N ALA A 96 52.60 3.79 -18.00
CA ALA A 96 53.49 3.89 -19.16
C ALA A 96 54.82 4.47 -18.63
N SER A 97 55.94 3.83 -18.98
CA SER A 97 57.35 4.23 -18.74
C SER A 97 58.12 3.42 -17.69
N ARG A 98 58.69 2.30 -18.14
CA ARG A 98 60.04 1.84 -17.76
C ARG A 98 60.58 1.03 -18.94
N ALA A 99 61.09 1.70 -19.97
CA ALA A 99 62.49 2.09 -20.15
C ALA A 99 63.44 0.89 -20.34
N GLN A 100 63.90 0.78 -21.61
CA GLN A 100 65.20 0.31 -22.11
C GLN A 100 65.65 -1.14 -21.87
#